data_AF-A0A661S483-F1
#
_entry.id   AF-A0A661S483-F1
#
_cell.length_a   1.000
_cell.length_b   1.000
_cell.length_c   1.000
_cell.angle_alpha   90.00
_cell.angle_beta   90.00
_cell.angle_gamma   90.00
#
_symmetry.space_group_name_H-M   'P 1'
#
loop_
_entity.id
_entity.type
_entity.pdbx_description
1 polymer ?
#
loop_
_entity_poly.entity_id
_entity_poly.type
_entity_poly.pdbx_seq_one_letter_code
_entity_poly.pdbx_strand_id
1 'polypeptide(L)'
;MVQSQAWDLEAFFLDDNNALTMIGGYDFVNGKSNLYSGDVFIDVDGDAVFGDIHDWTTAGNDTVANTFGYDYVLDMDFDGKTYDVYQLDADSRTITSYYGQNQGSNPWRYADGGTLLAENVAFGYDNMTDEETGFSGWGTDSHNVVSGLDLNFLASDIPLEFTVHFTMECGNDNLMGEGTLAAVTPGGGGGSAEAPEPATMFLLGAGLVGLAAFRKRFVRKA
;
A
#
# COMPACT_ATOMS: atom_id res chain seq x y z
N MET A 1 -7.64 8.37 22.90
CA MET A 1 -6.75 8.69 21.76
C MET A 1 -5.44 9.16 22.34
N VAL A 2 -4.37 8.37 22.17
CA VAL A 2 -3.01 8.78 22.56
C VAL A 2 -2.49 9.65 21.41
N GLN A 3 -2.23 10.92 21.68
CA GLN A 3 -1.81 11.89 20.67
C GLN A 3 -0.29 11.93 20.58
N SER A 4 0.31 11.06 19.77
CA SER A 4 1.72 11.17 19.41
C SER A 4 2.00 10.52 18.07
N GLN A 5 2.93 11.09 17.31
CA GLN A 5 3.39 10.57 16.02
C GLN A 5 3.70 9.07 16.05
N ALA A 6 4.28 8.57 17.15
CA ALA A 6 4.63 7.16 17.32
C ALA A 6 3.44 6.17 17.35
N TRP A 7 2.20 6.63 17.22
CA TRP A 7 0.98 5.82 17.10
C TRP A 7 0.22 6.09 15.79
N ASP A 8 0.68 7.02 14.96
CA ASP A 8 -0.08 7.50 13.81
C ASP A 8 0.22 6.63 12.58
N LEU A 9 -0.83 6.09 11.98
CA LEU A 9 -0.80 5.53 10.63
C LEU A 9 -1.33 6.59 9.67
N GLU A 10 -0.62 6.88 8.59
CA GLU A 10 -0.88 8.10 7.83
C GLU A 10 -1.48 7.82 6.46
N ALA A 11 -0.83 7.02 5.63
CA ALA A 11 -1.25 6.85 4.25
C ALA A 11 -0.76 5.58 3.56
N PHE A 12 -1.54 5.16 2.58
CA PHE A 12 -1.09 4.33 1.48
C PHE A 12 -0.92 5.17 0.20
N PHE A 13 0.10 4.84 -0.59
CA PHE A 13 0.29 5.34 -1.95
C PHE A 13 0.51 4.17 -2.90
N LEU A 14 -0.17 4.20 -4.03
CA LEU A 14 0.04 3.26 -5.13
C LEU A 14 0.77 3.99 -6.25
N ASP A 15 1.86 3.40 -6.75
CA ASP A 15 2.56 3.90 -7.93
C ASP A 15 2.05 3.28 -9.24
N ASP A 16 2.54 3.78 -10.38
CA ASP A 16 2.15 3.30 -11.71
C ASP A 16 2.62 1.87 -12.01
N ASN A 17 3.49 1.29 -11.18
CA ASN A 17 3.99 -0.09 -11.31
C ASN A 17 3.23 -1.07 -10.40
N ASN A 18 2.10 -0.65 -9.83
CA ASN A 18 1.34 -1.40 -8.83
C ASN A 18 2.14 -1.69 -7.54
N ALA A 19 3.13 -0.87 -7.20
CA ALA A 19 3.84 -0.96 -5.94
C ALA A 19 3.16 -0.07 -4.90
N LEU A 20 2.75 -0.68 -3.79
CA LEU A 20 2.15 -0.01 -2.65
C LEU A 20 3.24 0.46 -1.68
N THR A 21 3.06 1.67 -1.18
CA THR A 21 3.85 2.31 -0.13
C THR A 21 2.96 2.61 1.06
N MET A 22 3.41 2.30 2.26
CA MET A 22 2.76 2.57 3.53
C MET A 22 3.60 3.54 4.36
N ILE A 23 2.97 4.57 4.89
CA ILE A 23 3.63 5.63 5.66
C ILE A 23 2.94 5.77 7.02
N GLY A 24 3.73 5.96 8.06
CA GLY A 24 3.22 6.33 9.38
C GLY A 24 4.33 6.79 10.32
N GLY A 25 3.94 7.53 11.35
CA GLY A 25 4.83 7.84 12.46
C GLY A 25 5.10 6.64 13.38
N TYR A 26 4.24 5.62 13.32
CA TYR A 26 4.42 4.33 13.99
C TYR A 26 5.67 3.61 13.44
N ASP A 27 6.51 3.07 14.34
CA ASP A 27 7.69 2.28 13.96
C ASP A 27 7.25 0.88 13.58
N PHE A 28 7.18 0.58 12.28
CA PHE A 28 6.65 -0.71 11.83
C PHE A 28 7.54 -1.90 12.19
N VAL A 29 8.82 -1.69 12.51
CA VAL A 29 9.74 -2.75 12.90
C VAL A 29 9.65 -3.02 14.40
N ASN A 30 9.81 -1.98 15.22
CA ASN A 30 9.92 -2.13 16.66
C ASN A 30 8.57 -1.98 17.39
N GLY A 31 7.55 -1.52 16.68
CA GLY A 31 6.25 -1.19 17.23
C GLY A 31 6.30 -0.09 18.30
N LYS A 32 5.31 -0.09 19.20
CA LYS A 32 5.22 0.88 20.28
C LYS A 32 4.68 0.26 21.56
N SER A 33 5.40 0.42 22.68
CA SER A 33 4.96 -0.07 24.00
C SER A 33 4.70 -1.59 24.03
N ASN A 34 5.53 -2.37 23.32
CA ASN A 34 5.37 -3.82 23.10
C ASN A 34 4.10 -4.20 22.33
N LEU A 35 3.55 -3.27 21.55
CA LEU A 35 2.48 -3.56 20.59
C LEU A 35 3.11 -3.53 19.21
N TYR A 36 2.93 -4.59 18.45
CA TYR A 36 3.63 -4.83 17.18
C TYR A 36 2.78 -4.50 15.95
N SER A 37 3.44 -4.38 14.80
CA SER A 37 2.78 -4.21 13.50
C SER A 37 1.90 -5.40 13.13
N GLY A 38 0.87 -5.13 12.34
CA GLY A 38 0.06 -6.14 11.70
C GLY A 38 0.57 -6.55 10.33
N ASP A 39 -0.33 -7.15 9.58
CA ASP A 39 -0.14 -7.55 8.19
C ASP A 39 -0.98 -6.67 7.26
N VAL A 40 -0.67 -6.68 5.96
CA VAL A 40 -1.41 -5.89 4.96
C VAL A 40 -2.46 -6.77 4.30
N PHE A 41 -3.73 -6.51 4.56
CA PHE A 41 -4.86 -7.26 4.01
C PHE A 41 -5.44 -6.57 2.79
N ILE A 42 -5.88 -7.36 1.80
CA ILE A 42 -6.40 -6.84 0.53
C ILE A 42 -7.71 -7.55 0.19
N ASP A 43 -8.70 -6.77 -0.19
CA ASP A 43 -9.99 -7.18 -0.72
C ASP A 43 -10.09 -6.71 -2.18
N VAL A 44 -10.56 -7.59 -3.06
CA VAL A 44 -10.71 -7.31 -4.50
C VAL A 44 -12.13 -7.53 -5.00
N ASP A 45 -13.07 -7.93 -4.14
CA ASP A 45 -14.47 -8.13 -4.51
C ASP A 45 -15.45 -7.20 -3.76
N GLY A 46 -14.94 -6.43 -2.81
CA GLY A 46 -15.65 -5.37 -2.10
C GLY A 46 -16.50 -5.88 -0.94
N ASP A 47 -16.24 -7.10 -0.44
CA ASP A 47 -16.96 -7.70 0.67
C ASP A 47 -16.26 -7.54 2.04
N ALA A 48 -15.12 -6.84 2.09
CA ALA A 48 -14.43 -6.56 3.35
C ALA A 48 -15.30 -5.81 4.36
N VAL A 49 -15.26 -6.28 5.61
CA VAL A 49 -16.00 -5.71 6.74
C VAL A 49 -15.01 -5.11 7.74
N PHE A 50 -15.12 -3.79 7.93
CA PHE A 50 -14.33 -3.01 8.88
C PHE A 50 -15.20 -1.96 9.59
N GLY A 51 -14.68 -1.37 10.66
CA GLY A 51 -15.37 -0.41 11.53
C GLY A 51 -16.39 -1.03 12.49
N ASP A 52 -16.67 -2.32 12.37
CA ASP A 52 -17.63 -3.02 13.22
C ASP A 52 -17.01 -3.47 14.54
N ILE A 53 -17.47 -2.86 15.64
CA ILE A 53 -17.12 -3.26 17.00
C ILE A 53 -18.24 -4.18 17.47
N HIS A 54 -18.08 -5.49 17.25
CA HIS A 54 -18.92 -6.47 17.92
C HIS A 54 -18.68 -6.38 19.44
N ASP A 55 -19.64 -6.81 20.27
CA ASP A 55 -19.74 -6.62 21.73
C ASP A 55 -18.65 -7.40 22.55
N TRP A 56 -17.40 -7.34 22.09
CA TRP A 56 -16.23 -7.95 22.67
C TRP A 56 -15.73 -7.07 23.81
N THR A 57 -16.14 -7.45 25.01
CA THR A 57 -15.74 -6.77 26.25
C THR A 57 -14.38 -7.23 26.77
N THR A 58 -13.74 -8.21 26.11
CA THR A 58 -12.49 -8.82 26.57
C THR A 58 -11.33 -8.46 25.65
N ALA A 59 -10.17 -8.17 26.24
CA ALA A 59 -8.94 -7.94 25.49
C ALA A 59 -8.22 -9.26 25.20
N GLY A 60 -7.58 -9.35 24.04
CA GLY A 60 -6.82 -10.51 23.58
C GLY A 60 -6.63 -10.50 22.07
N ASN A 61 -5.51 -11.06 21.62
CA ASN A 61 -5.30 -11.39 20.22
C ASN A 61 -5.78 -12.83 20.00
N ASP A 62 -7.05 -12.97 19.60
CA ASP A 62 -7.66 -14.27 19.39
C ASP A 62 -7.50 -14.71 17.93
N THR A 63 -7.14 -15.97 17.72
CA THR A 63 -7.16 -16.57 16.38
C THR A 63 -8.59 -16.96 16.01
N VAL A 64 -9.11 -16.36 14.95
CA VAL A 64 -10.48 -16.57 14.44
C VAL A 64 -10.45 -17.00 12.98
N ALA A 65 -11.55 -17.56 12.48
CA ALA A 65 -11.69 -17.81 11.05
C ALA A 65 -11.67 -16.48 10.28
N ASN A 66 -11.19 -16.48 9.03
CA ASN A 66 -11.27 -15.31 8.17
C ASN A 66 -12.74 -15.00 7.83
N THR A 67 -13.36 -14.15 8.63
CA THR A 67 -14.75 -13.70 8.45
C THR A 67 -14.83 -12.21 8.11
N PHE A 68 -13.69 -11.60 7.77
CA PHE A 68 -13.57 -10.15 7.55
C PHE A 68 -13.65 -9.74 6.08
N GLY A 69 -13.80 -10.68 5.15
CA GLY A 69 -13.97 -10.40 3.72
C GLY A 69 -12.69 -9.96 2.99
N TYR A 70 -11.51 -10.27 3.53
CA TYR A 70 -10.27 -10.06 2.80
C TYR A 70 -9.90 -11.32 1.99
N ASP A 71 -9.47 -11.09 0.75
CA ASP A 71 -9.11 -12.13 -0.22
C ASP A 71 -7.63 -12.50 -0.17
N TYR A 72 -6.77 -11.55 0.21
CA TYR A 72 -5.33 -11.74 0.25
C TYR A 72 -4.73 -11.08 1.48
N VAL A 73 -3.54 -11.56 1.85
CA VAL A 73 -2.69 -10.93 2.86
C VAL A 73 -1.24 -10.95 2.42
N LEU A 74 -0.55 -9.84 2.66
CA LEU A 74 0.90 -9.77 2.72
C LEU A 74 1.30 -9.99 4.18
N ASP A 75 1.75 -11.20 4.51
CA ASP A 75 2.22 -11.56 5.86
C ASP A 75 3.62 -10.97 6.07
N MET A 76 3.71 -9.94 6.92
CA MET A 76 4.85 -9.04 6.97
C MET A 76 5.90 -9.52 7.99
N ASP A 77 7.12 -9.73 7.50
CA ASP A 77 8.32 -9.84 8.34
C ASP A 77 9.12 -8.52 8.29
N PHE A 78 8.84 -7.65 9.26
CA PHE A 78 9.53 -6.36 9.36
C PHE A 78 11.00 -6.45 9.77
N ASP A 79 11.39 -7.50 10.50
CA ASP A 79 12.79 -7.71 10.87
C ASP A 79 13.60 -8.15 9.63
N GLY A 80 13.05 -9.11 8.88
CA GLY A 80 13.60 -9.61 7.61
C GLY A 80 13.47 -8.63 6.44
N LYS A 81 12.55 -7.67 6.53
CA LYS A 81 12.12 -6.79 5.44
C LYS A 81 11.61 -7.57 4.24
N THR A 82 10.83 -8.60 4.54
CA THR A 82 10.19 -9.47 3.55
C THR A 82 8.72 -9.68 3.87
N TYR A 83 7.95 -10.11 2.89
CA TYR A 83 6.60 -10.61 3.12
C TYR A 83 6.31 -11.85 2.28
N ASP A 84 5.38 -12.64 2.77
CA ASP A 84 4.77 -13.74 2.02
C ASP A 84 3.39 -13.28 1.52
N VAL A 85 2.96 -13.80 0.38
CA VAL A 85 1.64 -13.51 -0.19
C VAL A 85 0.77 -14.74 -0.08
N TYR A 86 -0.35 -14.62 0.61
CA TYR A 86 -1.36 -15.66 0.69
C TYR A 86 -2.66 -15.21 0.04
N GLN A 87 -3.25 -16.10 -0.77
CA GLN A 87 -4.67 -16.05 -1.08
C GLN A 87 -5.44 -16.70 0.07
N LEU A 88 -6.34 -15.95 0.68
CA LEU A 88 -7.19 -16.39 1.76
C LEU A 88 -8.39 -17.18 1.21
N ASP A 89 -8.85 -18.13 2.01
CA ASP A 89 -9.98 -19.00 1.72
C ASP A 89 -10.78 -19.30 3.00
N ALA A 90 -11.76 -20.19 2.91
CA ALA A 90 -12.62 -20.56 4.03
C ALA A 90 -11.88 -21.29 5.18
N ASP A 91 -10.69 -21.82 4.93
CA ASP A 91 -9.85 -22.49 5.94
C ASP A 91 -8.82 -21.53 6.56
N SER A 92 -8.72 -20.30 6.02
CA SER A 92 -7.82 -19.27 6.51
C SER A 92 -8.25 -18.72 7.87
N ARG A 93 -7.26 -18.38 8.69
CA ARG A 93 -7.44 -17.82 10.02
C ARG A 93 -6.62 -16.54 10.18
N THR A 94 -7.18 -15.62 10.94
CA THR A 94 -6.56 -14.32 11.27
C THR A 94 -6.55 -14.12 12.77
N ILE A 95 -5.79 -13.13 13.22
CA ILE A 95 -5.65 -12.73 14.61
C ILE A 95 -6.30 -11.37 14.78
N THR A 96 -7.18 -11.25 15.77
CA THR A 96 -7.85 -9.97 16.08
C THR A 96 -6.91 -8.97 16.74
N SER A 97 -7.23 -7.70 16.63
CA SER A 97 -6.69 -6.62 17.47
C SER A 97 -6.93 -6.90 18.95
N TYR A 98 -5.99 -6.47 19.79
CA TYR A 98 -5.91 -6.79 21.22
C TYR A 98 -7.05 -6.18 22.03
N TYR A 99 -7.42 -4.91 21.79
CA TYR A 99 -8.48 -4.27 22.58
C TYR A 99 -9.84 -4.51 21.93
N GLY A 100 -10.77 -5.10 22.69
CA GLY A 100 -12.15 -5.33 22.24
C GLY A 100 -12.84 -4.07 21.66
N GLN A 101 -12.61 -2.90 22.26
CA GLN A 101 -13.15 -1.61 21.79
C GLN A 101 -12.59 -1.14 20.44
N ASN A 102 -11.52 -1.76 19.95
CA ASN A 102 -10.80 -1.42 18.72
C ASN A 102 -10.99 -2.49 17.63
N GLN A 103 -11.91 -3.44 17.83
CA GLN A 103 -12.12 -4.52 16.87
C GLN A 103 -12.68 -4.07 15.51
N GLY A 104 -13.15 -2.82 15.40
CA GLY A 104 -13.43 -2.22 14.10
C GLY A 104 -12.20 -2.16 13.18
N SER A 105 -10.98 -2.33 13.70
CA SER A 105 -9.74 -2.39 12.92
C SER A 105 -9.30 -3.83 12.64
N ASN A 106 -10.13 -4.83 12.89
CA ASN A 106 -9.77 -6.21 12.58
C ASN A 106 -9.71 -6.48 11.05
N PRO A 107 -8.89 -7.45 10.60
CA PRO A 107 -7.92 -8.24 11.38
C PRO A 107 -6.58 -7.51 11.63
N TRP A 108 -5.86 -7.91 12.67
CA TRP A 108 -4.50 -7.41 12.94
C TRP A 108 -3.44 -8.21 12.16
N ARG A 109 -3.50 -9.54 12.22
CA ARG A 109 -2.49 -10.41 11.59
C ARG A 109 -3.06 -11.65 10.94
N TYR A 110 -2.34 -12.20 9.98
CA TYR A 110 -2.54 -13.53 9.46
C TYR A 110 -2.11 -14.57 10.51
N ALA A 111 -2.83 -15.69 10.60
CA ALA A 111 -2.46 -16.79 11.49
C ALA A 111 -1.96 -17.99 10.69
N ASP A 112 -2.81 -18.55 9.82
CA ASP A 112 -2.50 -19.68 8.95
C ASP A 112 -3.66 -19.97 7.95
N GLY A 113 -3.47 -20.97 7.08
CA GLY A 113 -4.45 -21.42 6.08
C GLY A 113 -4.28 -20.73 4.72
N GLY A 114 -5.20 -20.95 3.78
CA GLY A 114 -5.09 -20.35 2.45
C GLY A 114 -4.00 -20.96 1.58
N THR A 115 -3.69 -20.27 0.47
CA THR A 115 -2.72 -20.70 -0.54
C THR A 115 -1.57 -19.70 -0.65
N LEU A 116 -0.34 -20.15 -0.39
CA LEU A 116 0.88 -19.38 -0.61
C LEU A 116 1.10 -19.12 -2.12
N LEU A 117 1.20 -17.86 -2.51
CA LEU A 117 1.42 -17.42 -3.88
C LEU A 117 2.86 -16.97 -4.14
N ALA A 118 3.49 -16.32 -3.15
CA ALA A 118 4.87 -15.87 -3.20
C ALA A 118 5.46 -15.87 -1.79
N GLU A 119 6.77 -16.13 -1.68
CA GLU A 119 7.48 -16.20 -0.40
C GLU A 119 8.69 -15.26 -0.39
N ASN A 120 9.01 -14.70 0.78
CA ASN A 120 10.18 -13.88 1.05
C ASN A 120 10.37 -12.71 0.06
N VAL A 121 9.29 -12.07 -0.36
CA VAL A 121 9.33 -10.93 -1.27
C VAL A 121 9.88 -9.72 -0.51
N ALA A 122 10.97 -9.14 -1.00
CA ALA A 122 11.63 -8.03 -0.32
C ALA A 122 10.84 -6.72 -0.43
N PHE A 123 10.91 -5.90 0.62
CA PHE A 123 10.40 -4.53 0.61
C PHE A 123 11.45 -3.54 1.15
N GLY A 124 11.25 -2.25 0.85
CA GLY A 124 12.07 -1.16 1.35
C GLY A 124 11.54 -0.62 2.68
N TYR A 125 12.44 -0.31 3.61
CA TYR A 125 12.11 0.39 4.85
C TYR A 125 13.02 1.60 5.03
N ASP A 126 12.44 2.79 5.14
CA ASP A 126 13.18 4.05 5.26
C ASP A 126 12.54 5.00 6.28
N ASN A 127 13.23 6.10 6.56
CA ASN A 127 12.73 7.21 7.36
C ASN A 127 12.73 8.50 6.54
N MET A 128 11.56 9.14 6.41
CA MET A 128 11.38 10.37 5.64
C MET A 128 10.96 11.55 6.51
N THR A 129 11.31 12.76 6.10
CA THR A 129 10.96 14.03 6.75
C THR A 129 9.54 14.49 6.41
N ASP A 130 9.04 15.50 7.13
CA ASP A 130 7.73 16.13 6.86
C ASP A 130 7.69 16.73 5.45
N GLU A 131 8.81 17.24 4.95
CA GLU A 131 8.92 17.80 3.59
C GLU A 131 8.82 16.70 2.51
N GLU A 132 9.39 15.53 2.77
CA GLU A 132 9.39 14.40 1.82
C GLU A 132 8.03 13.70 1.74
N THR A 133 7.34 13.52 2.88
CA THR A 133 6.03 12.84 2.91
C THR A 133 4.85 13.81 2.72
N GLY A 134 5.04 15.08 3.07
CA GLY A 134 3.96 16.06 3.14
C GLY A 134 3.06 15.93 4.39
N PHE A 135 3.35 14.99 5.30
CA PHE A 135 2.66 14.83 6.57
C PHE A 135 3.38 15.59 7.68
N SER A 136 2.63 16.04 8.69
CA SER A 136 3.24 16.65 9.87
C SER A 136 3.63 15.56 10.85
N GLY A 137 4.91 15.45 11.19
CA GLY A 137 5.43 14.51 12.18
C GLY A 137 5.23 14.97 13.63
N TRP A 138 4.33 15.92 13.88
CA TRP A 138 4.05 16.48 15.22
C TRP A 138 5.31 16.95 15.97
N GLY A 139 6.29 17.47 15.23
CA GLY A 139 7.54 18.01 15.76
C GLY A 139 8.72 17.02 15.83
N THR A 140 8.57 15.78 15.34
CA THR A 140 9.71 14.85 15.16
C THR A 140 10.36 14.94 13.79
N ASP A 141 9.67 15.49 12.77
CA ASP A 141 10.15 15.61 11.38
C ASP A 141 10.64 14.26 10.81
N SER A 142 9.85 13.21 11.06
CA SER A 142 10.29 11.83 10.86
C SER A 142 9.09 10.88 10.76
N HIS A 143 9.08 10.09 9.69
CA HIS A 143 8.04 9.15 9.28
C HIS A 143 8.67 7.84 8.85
N ASN A 144 8.13 6.71 9.28
CA ASN A 144 8.55 5.40 8.80
C ASN A 144 7.84 5.10 7.48
N VAL A 145 8.59 4.58 6.51
CA VAL A 145 8.10 4.31 5.16
C VAL A 145 8.42 2.88 4.78
N VAL A 146 7.37 2.11 4.49
CA VAL A 146 7.45 0.78 3.86
C VAL A 146 7.14 0.98 2.39
N SER A 147 8.02 0.57 1.49
CA SER A 147 7.85 0.77 0.04
C SER A 147 8.11 -0.52 -0.74
N GLY A 148 7.57 -0.60 -1.95
CA GLY A 148 7.83 -1.75 -2.84
C GLY A 148 7.01 -3.00 -2.50
N LEU A 149 5.83 -2.84 -1.88
CA LEU A 149 4.88 -3.94 -1.74
C LEU A 149 4.23 -4.18 -3.11
N ASP A 150 4.67 -5.21 -3.82
CA ASP A 150 4.35 -5.49 -5.21
C ASP A 150 2.97 -6.16 -5.32
N LEU A 151 1.99 -5.45 -5.88
CA LEU A 151 0.64 -5.96 -6.09
C LEU A 151 0.44 -6.58 -7.48
N ASN A 152 1.50 -6.80 -8.28
CA ASN A 152 1.37 -7.38 -9.61
C ASN A 152 0.87 -8.83 -9.60
N PHE A 153 0.86 -9.52 -8.46
CA PHE A 153 0.19 -10.83 -8.34
C PHE A 153 -1.34 -10.74 -8.51
N LEU A 154 -1.92 -9.55 -8.30
CA LEU A 154 -3.33 -9.25 -8.55
C LEU A 154 -3.58 -8.71 -9.96
N ALA A 155 -2.53 -8.46 -10.73
CA ALA A 155 -2.67 -7.86 -12.04
C ALA A 155 -3.52 -8.73 -12.96
N SER A 156 -4.45 -8.08 -13.65
CA SER A 156 -5.35 -8.73 -14.60
C SER A 156 -5.37 -7.97 -15.92
N ASP A 157 -6.00 -8.58 -16.94
CA ASP A 157 -6.19 -7.96 -18.26
C ASP A 157 -7.10 -6.71 -18.21
N ILE A 158 -7.83 -6.54 -17.11
CA ILE A 158 -8.68 -5.38 -16.82
C ILE A 158 -8.22 -4.68 -15.54
N PRO A 159 -8.51 -3.38 -15.38
CA PRO A 159 -8.29 -2.70 -14.11
C PRO A 159 -9.06 -3.42 -12.99
N LEU A 160 -8.38 -3.67 -11.88
CA LEU A 160 -8.94 -4.31 -10.69
C LEU A 160 -9.04 -3.27 -9.58
N GLU A 161 -10.24 -3.06 -9.05
CA GLU A 161 -10.44 -2.27 -7.84
C GLU A 161 -10.05 -3.11 -6.62
N PHE A 162 -9.45 -2.49 -5.63
CA PHE A 162 -9.10 -3.16 -4.39
C PHE A 162 -9.19 -2.21 -3.19
N THR A 163 -9.42 -2.79 -2.03
CA THR A 163 -9.30 -2.15 -0.73
C THR A 163 -8.13 -2.77 0.01
N VAL A 164 -7.30 -1.94 0.63
CA VAL A 164 -6.16 -2.36 1.45
C VAL A 164 -6.35 -1.90 2.89
N HIS A 165 -5.91 -2.74 3.82
CA HIS A 165 -6.05 -2.55 5.25
C HIS A 165 -4.74 -2.90 5.97
N PHE A 166 -4.35 -2.05 6.93
CA PHE A 166 -3.32 -2.34 7.91
C PHE A 166 -3.71 -1.76 9.28
N THR A 167 -3.42 -2.50 10.35
CA THR A 167 -3.49 -1.99 11.71
C THR A 167 -2.32 -2.49 12.57
N MET A 168 -2.15 -1.89 13.73
CA MET A 168 -1.22 -2.33 14.78
C MET A 168 -1.93 -3.23 15.79
N GLU A 169 -1.18 -3.95 16.63
CA GLU A 169 -1.72 -4.97 17.54
C GLU A 169 -2.86 -4.50 18.44
N CYS A 170 -2.81 -3.26 18.91
CA CYS A 170 -3.87 -2.69 19.73
C CYS A 170 -5.12 -2.26 18.96
N GLY A 171 -5.04 -2.11 17.63
CA GLY A 171 -6.15 -1.72 16.77
C GLY A 171 -6.65 -0.28 16.93
N ASN A 172 -5.98 0.56 17.73
CA ASN A 172 -6.49 1.91 18.04
C ASN A 172 -6.34 2.92 16.89
N ASP A 173 -5.73 2.48 15.80
CA ASP A 173 -5.65 3.20 14.54
C ASP A 173 -5.83 2.21 13.41
N ASN A 174 -6.35 2.67 12.28
CA ASN A 174 -6.70 1.83 11.15
C ASN A 174 -6.33 2.55 9.86
N LEU A 175 -5.38 1.98 9.12
CA LEU A 175 -5.00 2.49 7.81
C LEU A 175 -5.74 1.72 6.72
N MET A 176 -6.65 2.43 6.06
CA MET A 176 -7.42 1.91 4.94
C MET A 176 -7.08 2.71 3.68
N GLY A 177 -7.02 2.03 2.54
CA GLY A 177 -6.88 2.65 1.24
C GLY A 177 -7.76 1.95 0.21
N GLU A 178 -8.19 2.67 -0.81
CA GLU A 178 -8.85 2.10 -1.99
C GLU A 178 -8.01 2.49 -3.21
N GLY A 179 -7.92 1.59 -4.18
CA GLY A 179 -7.10 1.79 -5.37
C GLY A 179 -7.64 1.03 -6.57
N THR A 180 -7.01 1.30 -7.71
CA THR A 180 -7.25 0.55 -8.94
C THR A 180 -5.90 0.16 -9.52
N LEU A 181 -5.67 -1.15 -9.68
CA LEU A 181 -4.44 -1.65 -10.30
C LEU A 181 -4.47 -1.38 -11.81
N ALA A 182 -3.31 -1.00 -12.34
CA ALA A 182 -3.13 -0.86 -13.78
C ALA A 182 -3.25 -2.24 -14.44
N ALA A 183 -4.02 -2.31 -15.54
CA ALA A 183 -4.13 -3.52 -16.34
C ALA A 183 -2.76 -3.88 -16.92
N VAL A 184 -2.30 -5.11 -16.68
CA VAL A 184 -1.08 -5.61 -17.33
C VAL A 184 -1.47 -6.06 -18.73
N THR A 185 -1.02 -5.34 -19.74
CA THR A 185 -1.28 -5.76 -21.13
C THR A 185 -0.49 -7.04 -21.41
N PRO A 186 -1.12 -8.21 -21.68
CA PRO A 186 -0.39 -9.43 -21.94
C PRO A 186 0.26 -9.33 -23.33
N GLY A 187 1.48 -8.81 -23.38
CA GLY A 187 2.04 -8.34 -24.64
C GLY A 187 3.50 -7.94 -24.60
N GLY A 188 4.38 -8.83 -24.14
CA GLY A 188 5.81 -8.76 -24.47
C GLY A 188 6.73 -9.16 -23.33
N GLY A 189 7.09 -10.44 -23.26
CA GLY A 189 8.15 -10.88 -22.38
C GLY A 189 9.48 -10.16 -22.66
N GLY A 190 10.19 -9.84 -21.58
CA GLY A 190 11.62 -9.61 -21.58
C GLY A 190 12.09 -8.34 -22.29
N GLY A 191 12.28 -7.28 -21.50
CA GLY A 191 13.12 -6.16 -21.89
C GLY A 191 12.52 -4.85 -21.44
N SER A 192 13.22 -4.19 -20.52
CA SER A 192 13.19 -2.75 -20.31
C SER A 192 13.16 -2.02 -21.67
N ALA A 193 11.96 -1.71 -22.14
CA ALA A 193 11.73 -0.71 -23.16
C ALA A 193 11.14 0.46 -22.39
N GLU A 194 12.02 1.39 -22.04
CA GLU A 194 11.68 2.79 -21.79
C GLU A 194 10.45 3.15 -22.61
N ALA A 195 9.37 3.56 -21.95
CA ALA A 195 8.22 4.12 -22.63
C ALA A 195 8.75 5.19 -23.60
N PRO A 196 8.57 5.03 -24.93
CA PRO A 196 8.94 6.11 -25.83
C PRO A 196 8.07 7.29 -25.45
N GLU A 197 8.67 8.34 -24.88
CA GLU A 197 7.95 9.57 -24.60
C GLU A 197 7.14 9.93 -25.85
N PRO A 198 5.83 10.13 -25.70
CA PRO A 198 4.90 10.08 -26.81
C PRO A 198 5.33 11.11 -27.86
N ALA A 199 5.07 10.81 -29.12
CA ALA A 199 5.37 11.62 -30.31
C ALA A 199 5.02 13.12 -30.17
N THR A 200 4.28 13.50 -29.13
CA THR A 200 4.13 14.83 -28.54
C THR A 200 5.44 15.59 -28.33
N MET A 201 6.52 15.00 -27.80
CA MET A 201 7.81 15.72 -27.63
C MET A 201 8.50 15.99 -28.97
N PHE A 202 8.42 15.04 -29.91
CA PHE A 202 8.86 15.25 -31.28
C PHE A 202 8.02 16.30 -32.02
N LEU A 203 6.69 16.28 -31.85
CA LEU A 203 5.76 17.26 -32.41
C LEU A 203 5.97 18.67 -31.81
N LEU A 204 6.24 18.76 -30.51
CA LEU A 204 6.57 20.02 -29.84
C LEU A 204 7.90 20.57 -30.37
N GLY A 205 8.92 19.74 -30.50
CA GLY A 205 10.22 20.11 -31.08
C GLY A 205 10.09 20.56 -32.55
N ALA A 206 9.38 19.80 -33.38
CA ALA A 206 9.17 20.13 -34.79
C ALA A 206 8.32 21.41 -34.97
N GLY A 207 7.31 21.61 -34.11
CA GLY A 207 6.47 22.81 -34.11
C GLY A 207 7.24 24.09 -33.80
N LEU A 208 8.15 24.04 -32.82
CA LEU A 208 8.99 25.19 -32.43
C LEU A 208 10.02 25.55 -33.51
N VAL A 209 10.62 24.55 -34.16
CA VAL A 209 11.55 24.77 -35.30
C VAL A 209 10.80 25.37 -36.50
N GLY A 210 9.58 24.90 -36.78
CA GLY A 210 8.71 25.45 -37.82
C GLY A 210 8.40 26.94 -37.60
N LEU A 211 8.04 27.32 -36.36
CA LEU A 211 7.76 28.73 -36.02
C LEU A 211 9.00 29.63 -36.16
N ALA A 212 10.17 29.16 -35.73
CA ALA A 212 11.42 29.91 -35.84
C ALA A 212 11.85 30.12 -37.31
N ALA A 213 11.64 29.12 -38.17
CA ALA A 213 11.92 29.21 -39.60
C ALA A 213 10.97 30.17 -40.32
N PHE A 214 9.69 30.18 -39.95
CA PHE A 214 8.70 31.11 -40.52
C PHE A 214 9.00 32.58 -40.19
N ARG A 215 9.50 32.88 -38.99
CA ARG A 215 9.84 34.26 -38.58
C ARG A 215 10.95 34.89 -39.41
N LYS A 216 11.94 34.11 -39.90
CA LYS A 216 13.02 34.64 -40.76
C LYS A 216 12.57 35.00 -42.18
N ARG A 217 11.47 34.42 -42.67
CA ARG A 217 10.99 34.65 -44.05
C ARG A 217 10.26 35.98 -44.22
N PHE A 218 9.68 36.54 -43.14
CA PHE A 218 8.89 37.78 -43.20
C PHE A 218 9.63 39.04 -42.70
N VAL A 219 10.85 38.91 -42.17
CA VAL A 219 11.65 40.07 -41.70
C VAL A 219 12.54 40.67 -42.81
N ARG A 220 12.64 40.04 -43.99
CA ARG A 220 13.29 40.66 -45.15
C ARG A 220 12.26 41.36 -46.05
N LYS A 221 11.85 42.57 -45.65
CA LYS A 221 11.44 43.67 -46.53
C LYS A 221 11.22 44.94 -45.68
N ALA A 222 12.30 45.67 -45.46
CA ALA A 222 12.36 47.11 -45.25
C ALA A 222 13.76 47.56 -45.70
#